data_AF-A0A2D4KSQ6-F1
#
_entry.id   AF-A0A2D4KSQ6-F1
#
_cell.length_a   1.000
_cell.length_b   1.000
_cell.length_c   1.000
_cell.angle_alpha   90.00
_cell.angle_beta   90.00
_cell.angle_gamma   90.00
#
_symmetry.space_group_name_H-M   'P 1'
#
loop_
_entity.id
_entity.type
_entity.pdbx_description
1 polymer ?
#
loop_
_entity_poly.entity_id
_entity_poly.type
_entity_poly.pdbx_seq_one_letter_code
_entity_poly.pdbx_strand_id
1 'polypeptide(L)'
;LGLHKSSFFQIRDDYANLHSKEYSENKSFCEDLTEGKFSFPTIHAIWSRPESTQVQNILRQRTENVDIKKYCVHYLENVGSFEYTRKTLEELESEAYKQIGLLGSNPELTALIKYLSKMFRDNEN
;
A
#
# COMPACT_ATOMS: atom_id res chain seq x y z
N LEU A 1 7.93 -11.94 16.28
CA LEU A 1 7.69 -12.55 14.94
C LEU A 1 6.28 -12.33 14.38
N GLY A 2 5.23 -12.19 15.20
CA GLY A 2 3.86 -11.92 14.71
C GLY A 2 3.60 -10.48 14.22
N LEU A 3 4.23 -9.48 14.83
CA LEU A 3 3.94 -8.06 14.53
C LEU A 3 4.52 -7.59 13.18
N HIS A 4 5.80 -7.89 12.87
CA HIS A 4 6.42 -7.45 11.60
C HIS A 4 5.86 -8.14 10.37
N LYS A 5 5.45 -9.42 10.48
CA LYS A 5 4.76 -10.11 9.39
C LYS A 5 3.44 -9.40 9.06
N SER A 6 2.62 -9.14 10.08
CA SER A 6 1.33 -8.46 9.91
C SER A 6 1.48 -7.11 9.19
N SER A 7 2.52 -6.34 9.51
CA SER A 7 2.75 -5.03 8.87
C SER A 7 3.09 -5.13 7.40
N PHE A 8 3.95 -6.07 6.99
CA PHE A 8 4.29 -6.24 5.56
C PHE A 8 3.06 -6.61 4.72
N PHE A 9 2.29 -7.61 5.18
CA PHE A 9 1.10 -8.05 4.46
C PHE A 9 0.03 -6.95 4.40
N GLN A 10 -0.19 -6.21 5.50
CA GLN A 10 -1.19 -5.14 5.54
C GLN A 10 -0.79 -3.96 4.64
N ILE A 11 0.46 -3.50 4.71
CA ILE A 11 0.93 -2.38 3.88
C ILE A 11 0.92 -2.76 2.39
N ARG A 12 1.24 -4.02 2.09
CA ARG A 12 1.16 -4.56 0.72
C ARG A 12 -0.28 -4.54 0.21
N ASP A 13 -1.23 -4.99 1.03
CA ASP A 13 -2.65 -5.00 0.69
C ASP A 13 -3.20 -3.58 0.46
N ASP A 14 -2.88 -2.66 1.37
CA ASP A 14 -3.20 -1.23 1.26
C ASP A 14 -2.63 -0.61 -0.03
N TYR A 15 -1.37 -0.94 -0.38
CA TYR A 15 -0.76 -0.49 -1.64
C TYR A 15 -1.50 -1.08 -2.85
N ALA A 16 -1.81 -2.37 -2.83
CA ALA A 16 -2.51 -3.04 -3.93
C ALA A 16 -3.90 -2.44 -4.17
N ASN A 17 -4.64 -2.12 -3.10
CA ASN A 17 -5.98 -1.54 -3.19
C ASN A 17 -5.99 -0.18 -3.92
N LEU A 18 -5.00 0.67 -3.63
CA LEU A 18 -4.94 2.04 -4.14
C LEU A 18 -4.13 2.18 -5.44
N HIS A 19 -3.18 1.28 -5.70
CA HIS A 19 -2.31 1.32 -6.89
C HIS A 19 -2.81 0.41 -8.01
N SER A 20 -3.78 -0.49 -7.75
CA SER A 20 -4.34 -1.36 -8.78
C SER A 20 -4.98 -0.54 -9.90
N LYS A 21 -4.48 -0.73 -11.13
CA LYS A 21 -5.04 -0.18 -12.36
C LYS A 21 -6.32 -0.90 -12.82
N GLU A 22 -6.67 -2.03 -12.19
CA GLU A 22 -7.81 -2.84 -12.62
C GLU A 22 -9.14 -2.22 -12.19
N TYR A 23 -9.74 -1.48 -13.12
CA TYR A 23 -11.19 -1.40 -13.23
C TYR A 23 -11.65 -2.67 -13.98
N SER A 24 -12.21 -3.63 -13.25
CA SER A 24 -12.95 -4.74 -13.88
C SER A 24 -14.37 -4.68 -13.36
N GLU A 25 -15.36 -5.03 -14.19
CA GLU A 25 -16.79 -5.01 -13.82
C GLU A 25 -17.10 -5.81 -12.53
N ASN A 26 -16.15 -6.62 -12.05
CA ASN A 26 -16.24 -7.47 -10.86
C ASN A 26 -15.31 -7.08 -9.69
N LYS A 27 -14.46 -6.04 -9.81
CA LYS A 27 -13.65 -5.49 -8.69
C LYS A 27 -13.96 -4.01 -8.49
N SER A 28 -14.33 -3.64 -7.28
CA SER A 28 -14.54 -2.26 -6.90
C SER A 28 -13.21 -1.51 -6.86
N PHE A 29 -13.11 -0.42 -7.62
CA PHE A 29 -11.90 0.42 -7.68
C PHE A 29 -11.68 1.15 -6.35
N CYS A 30 -10.49 1.04 -5.76
CA CYS A 30 -10.07 1.71 -4.52
C CYS A 30 -11.14 1.62 -3.39
N GLU A 31 -11.50 0.40 -2.97
CA GLU A 31 -12.48 0.17 -1.90
C GLU A 31 -12.12 0.88 -0.60
N ASP A 32 -10.83 0.97 -0.26
CA ASP A 32 -10.37 1.66 0.95
C ASP A 32 -10.88 3.12 0.98
N LEU A 33 -11.00 3.78 -0.18
CA LEU A 33 -11.54 5.15 -0.27
C LEU A 33 -13.06 5.18 -0.06
N THR A 34 -13.79 4.15 -0.48
CA THR A 34 -15.24 4.04 -0.24
C THR A 34 -15.54 3.72 1.22
N GLU A 35 -14.75 2.87 1.85
CA GLU A 35 -14.89 2.57 3.28
C GLU A 35 -14.47 3.75 4.17
N GLY A 36 -13.66 4.67 3.62
CA GLY A 36 -13.02 5.74 4.37
C GLY A 36 -11.89 5.23 5.27
N LYS A 37 -11.23 4.14 4.84
CA LYS A 37 -10.14 3.50 5.57
C LYS A 37 -8.87 4.35 5.49
N PHE A 38 -8.24 4.54 6.64
CA PHE A 38 -6.92 5.17 6.74
C PHE A 38 -5.84 4.13 6.43
N SER A 39 -5.66 3.82 5.16
CA SER A 39 -4.62 2.91 4.68
C SER A 39 -3.24 3.57 4.67
N PHE A 40 -2.17 2.78 4.64
CA PHE A 40 -0.80 3.27 4.79
C PHE A 40 -0.43 4.45 3.86
N PRO A 41 -0.73 4.43 2.55
CA PRO A 41 -0.43 5.56 1.65
C PRO A 41 -1.23 6.83 1.99
N THR A 42 -2.48 6.69 2.44
CA THR A 42 -3.33 7.84 2.81
C THR A 42 -2.87 8.48 4.11
N ILE A 43 -2.44 7.68 5.08
CA ILE A 43 -1.81 8.16 6.32
C ILE A 43 -0.57 8.98 5.94
N HIS A 44 0.36 8.42 5.17
CA HIS A 44 1.56 9.18 4.75
C HIS A 44 1.20 10.53 4.11
N ALA A 45 0.21 10.59 3.22
CA ALA A 45 -0.20 11.84 2.58
C ALA A 45 -0.72 12.89 3.58
N ILE A 46 -1.52 12.45 4.56
CA ILE A 46 -2.07 13.34 5.61
C ILE A 46 -0.94 13.92 6.47
N TRP A 47 0.03 13.10 6.85
CA TRP A 47 1.12 13.52 7.74
C TRP A 47 2.23 14.30 7.01
N SER A 48 2.48 14.01 5.74
CA SER A 48 3.47 14.73 4.92
C SER A 48 2.97 16.10 4.43
N ARG A 49 1.65 16.30 4.40
CA ARG A 49 0.98 17.55 3.97
C ARG A 49 -0.05 18.00 5.00
N PRO A 50 0.36 18.37 6.23
CA PRO A 50 -0.57 18.76 7.30
C PRO A 50 -1.41 20.01 6.96
N GLU A 51 -0.98 20.82 6.00
CA GLU A 51 -1.70 21.97 5.46
C GLU A 51 -2.88 21.60 4.56
N SER A 52 -2.94 20.35 4.08
CA SER A 52 -3.97 19.86 3.15
C SER A 52 -4.94 18.90 3.85
N THR A 53 -6.23 19.20 3.76
CA THR A 53 -7.30 18.32 4.25
C THR A 53 -7.95 17.48 3.14
N GLN A 54 -7.36 17.45 1.94
CA GLN A 54 -7.99 16.83 0.76
C GLN A 54 -8.26 15.34 0.95
N VAL A 55 -7.26 14.58 1.37
CA VAL A 55 -7.38 13.12 1.59
C VAL A 55 -8.39 12.83 2.70
N GLN A 56 -8.34 13.56 3.81
CA GLN A 56 -9.30 13.42 4.92
C GLN A 56 -10.74 13.69 4.47
N ASN A 57 -10.95 14.73 3.67
CA ASN A 57 -12.27 15.07 3.14
C ASN A 57 -12.80 13.99 2.21
N ILE A 58 -11.97 13.42 1.34
CA ILE A 58 -12.35 12.33 0.44
C ILE A 58 -12.70 11.06 1.22
N LEU A 59 -11.87 10.66 2.19
CA LEU A 59 -12.14 9.51 3.05
C LEU A 59 -13.45 9.66 3.83
N ARG A 60 -13.73 10.88 4.33
CA ARG A 60 -14.99 11.17 5.04
C ARG A 60 -16.23 11.09 4.15
N GLN A 61 -16.08 11.38 2.85
CA GLN A 61 -17.20 11.30 1.90
C GLN A 61 -17.64 9.86 1.63
N ARG A 62 -16.78 8.86 1.84
CA ARG A 62 -17.07 7.44 1.54
C ARG A 62 -17.64 7.27 0.13
N THR A 63 -17.01 7.94 -0.82
CA THR A 63 -17.54 8.11 -2.16
C THR A 63 -17.38 6.85 -3.00
N GLU A 64 -18.36 6.57 -3.86
CA GLU A 64 -18.27 5.57 -4.92
C GLU A 64 -17.84 6.19 -6.26
N ASN A 65 -17.78 7.54 -6.34
CA ASN A 65 -17.45 8.25 -7.57
C ASN A 65 -16.00 7.97 -7.99
N VAL A 66 -15.85 7.34 -9.15
CA VAL A 66 -14.57 6.91 -9.71
C VAL A 66 -13.63 8.09 -9.99
N ASP A 67 -14.15 9.24 -10.41
CA ASP A 67 -13.32 10.41 -10.72
C ASP A 67 -12.74 11.03 -9.45
N ILE A 68 -13.49 11.05 -8.35
CA ILE A 68 -12.98 11.49 -7.05
C ILE A 68 -11.91 10.53 -6.54
N LYS A 69 -12.10 9.22 -6.73
CA LYS A 69 -11.09 8.20 -6.36
C LYS A 69 -9.81 8.36 -7.18
N LYS A 70 -9.91 8.54 -8.50
CA LYS A 70 -8.77 8.81 -9.39
C LYS A 70 -8.03 10.08 -8.99
N TYR A 71 -8.78 11.14 -8.65
CA TYR A 71 -8.20 12.38 -8.14
C TYR A 71 -7.40 12.14 -6.85
N CYS A 72 -7.95 11.39 -5.90
CA CYS A 72 -7.26 11.02 -4.66
C CYS A 72 -5.96 10.26 -4.96
N VAL A 73 -6.03 9.21 -5.79
CA VAL A 73 -4.86 8.41 -6.18
C VAL A 73 -3.79 9.28 -6.84
N HIS A 74 -4.17 10.17 -7.76
CA HIS A 74 -3.23 11.09 -8.39
C HIS A 74 -2.58 12.04 -7.38
N TYR A 75 -3.34 12.55 -6.42
CA TYR A 75 -2.79 13.36 -5.33
C TYR A 75 -1.78 12.56 -4.49
N LEU A 76 -2.09 11.31 -4.13
CA LEU A 76 -1.18 10.42 -3.39
C LEU A 76 0.13 10.19 -4.13
N GLU A 77 0.10 10.04 -5.45
CA GLU A 77 1.29 9.94 -6.30
C GLU A 77 2.12 11.24 -6.24
N ASN A 78 1.48 12.40 -6.44
CA ASN A 78 2.17 13.69 -6.46
C ASN A 78 2.87 14.05 -5.14
N VAL A 79 2.32 13.61 -4.01
CA VAL A 79 2.95 13.83 -2.68
C VAL A 79 3.94 12.72 -2.31
N GLY A 80 4.17 11.75 -3.20
CA GLY A 80 5.15 10.69 -3.03
C GLY A 80 4.71 9.55 -2.10
N SER A 81 3.41 9.41 -1.79
CA SER A 81 2.93 8.37 -0.89
C SER A 81 3.14 6.95 -1.41
N PHE A 82 2.98 6.73 -2.71
CA PHE A 82 3.23 5.40 -3.29
C PHE A 82 4.72 5.04 -3.26
N GLU A 83 5.59 6.00 -3.58
CA GLU A 83 7.03 5.84 -3.47
C GLU A 83 7.49 5.55 -2.03
N TYR A 84 6.96 6.30 -1.06
CA TYR A 84 7.22 6.04 0.36
C TYR A 84 6.76 4.63 0.78
N THR A 85 5.60 4.21 0.30
CA THR A 85 5.04 2.88 0.59
C THR A 85 5.91 1.78 0.00
N ARG A 86 6.40 1.93 -1.24
CA ARG A 86 7.33 0.97 -1.87
C ARG A 86 8.62 0.81 -1.07
N LYS A 87 9.26 1.93 -0.70
CA LYS A 87 10.48 1.92 0.14
C LYS A 87 10.26 1.20 1.46
N THR A 88 9.14 1.49 2.13
CA THR A 88 8.78 0.81 3.38
C THR A 88 8.61 -0.70 3.18
N LEU A 89 7.99 -1.13 2.07
CA LEU A 89 7.84 -2.54 1.74
C LEU A 89 9.18 -3.24 1.48
N GLU A 90 10.11 -2.58 0.81
CA GLU A 90 11.47 -3.08 0.57
C GLU A 90 12.27 -3.23 1.88
N GLU A 91 12.16 -2.26 2.79
CA GLU A 91 12.78 -2.33 4.12
C GLU A 91 12.22 -3.51 4.94
N LEU A 92 10.89 -3.66 4.95
CA LEU A 92 10.22 -4.76 5.64
C LEU A 92 10.57 -6.13 5.04
N GLU A 93 10.71 -6.21 3.71
CA GLU A 93 11.17 -7.41 3.03
C GLU A 93 12.59 -7.80 3.47
N SER A 94 13.51 -6.83 3.47
CA SER A 94 14.90 -7.03 3.90
C SER A 94 14.98 -7.53 5.34
N GLU A 95 14.21 -6.90 6.25
CA GLU A 95 14.15 -7.33 7.64
C GLU A 95 13.54 -8.73 7.76
N ALA A 96 12.52 -9.07 6.97
CA ALA A 96 11.95 -10.41 6.96
C ALA A 96 12.98 -11.47 6.54
N TYR A 97 13.81 -11.21 5.52
CA TYR A 97 14.89 -12.13 5.13
C TYR A 97 15.96 -12.29 6.22
N LYS A 98 16.34 -11.19 6.88
CA LYS A 98 17.29 -11.24 8.00
C LYS A 98 16.76 -12.11 9.15
N GLN A 99 15.49 -11.95 9.50
CA GLN A 99 14.84 -12.75 10.55
C GLN A 99 14.77 -14.24 10.18
N ILE A 100 14.52 -14.57 8.90
CA ILE A 100 14.53 -15.96 8.43
C ILE A 100 15.92 -16.59 8.56
N GLY A 101 16.97 -15.84 8.19
CA GLY A 101 18.35 -16.30 8.34
C GLY A 101 18.71 -16.59 9.80
N LEU A 102 18.31 -15.72 10.74
CA LEU A 102 18.56 -15.88 12.18
C LEU A 102 17.87 -17.11 12.78
N LEU A 103 16.75 -17.55 12.23
CA LEU A 103 15.95 -18.66 12.75
C LEU A 103 16.28 -20.03 12.12
N GLY A 104 17.38 -20.12 11.36
CA GLY A 104 17.83 -21.38 10.76
C GLY A 104 17.48 -21.56 9.28
N SER A 105 17.12 -20.47 8.59
CA SER A 105 16.68 -20.46 7.18
C SER A 105 15.37 -21.21 6.92
N ASN A 106 14.57 -20.70 5.99
CA ASN A 106 13.30 -21.33 5.58
C ASN A 106 13.08 -21.05 4.08
N PRO A 107 13.42 -22.00 3.19
CA PRO A 107 13.32 -21.83 1.75
C PRO A 107 11.90 -21.51 1.28
N GLU A 108 10.88 -22.14 1.86
CA GLU A 108 9.47 -21.95 1.48
C GLU A 108 9.01 -20.53 1.80
N LEU A 109 9.32 -20.03 3.01
CA LEU A 109 8.98 -18.68 3.44
C LEU A 109 9.75 -17.62 2.64
N THR A 110 11.01 -17.92 2.30
CA THR A 110 11.83 -17.04 1.45
C THR A 110 11.21 -16.92 0.05
N ALA A 111 10.79 -18.05 -0.54
CA ALA A 111 10.12 -18.07 -1.83
C ALA A 111 8.77 -17.34 -1.81
N LEU A 112 7.99 -17.49 -0.73
CA LEU A 112 6.74 -16.78 -0.53
C LEU A 112 6.94 -15.26 -0.49
N ILE A 113 7.89 -14.77 0.31
CA ILE A 113 8.20 -13.33 0.37
C ILE A 113 8.62 -12.83 -1.01
N LYS A 114 9.53 -13.55 -1.69
CA LYS A 114 9.99 -13.18 -3.04
C LYS A 114 8.83 -13.09 -4.04
N TYR A 115 7.87 -14.01 -3.96
CA TYR A 115 6.69 -14.00 -4.80
C TYR A 115 5.82 -12.76 -4.54
N LEU A 116 5.59 -12.43 -3.27
CA LEU A 116 4.75 -11.31 -2.87
C LEU A 116 5.36 -9.94 -3.23
N SER A 117 6.69 -9.84 -3.24
CA SER A 117 7.42 -8.59 -3.51
C SER A 117 7.37 -8.10 -4.95
N LYS A 118 7.10 -9.00 -5.91
CA LYS A 118 6.99 -8.64 -7.33
C LYS A 118 6.03 -7.47 -7.57
N MET A 119 4.92 -7.46 -6.82
CA MET A 119 3.84 -6.48 -6.96
C MET A 119 4.26 -5.02 -6.77
N PHE A 120 5.26 -4.75 -5.92
CA PHE A 120 5.76 -3.39 -5.67
C PHE A 120 7.10 -3.10 -6.34
N ARG A 121 7.70 -4.08 -7.03
CA ARG A 121 8.96 -3.95 -7.78
C ARG A 121 8.77 -3.78 -9.29
N ASP A 122 7.73 -4.38 -9.87
CA ASP A 122 7.53 -4.45 -11.33
C ASP A 122 7.01 -3.14 -11.98
N ASN A 123 7.00 -2.01 -11.26
CA ASN A 123 6.50 -0.72 -11.78
C ASN A 123 7.61 0.22 -12.30
N GLU A 124 8.85 -0.26 -12.46
CA GLU A 124 9.96 0.49 -13.10
C GLU A 124 10.06 0.30 -14.63
N ASN A 125 9.04 -0.26 -15.30
CA ASN A 125 9.02 -0.40 -16.77
C ASN A 125 7.85 0.34 -17.43
#